data_AF-A0A5J6Z1B2-F1
#
_entry.id   AF-A0A5J6Z1B2-F1
#
_cell.length_a   1.000
_cell.length_b   1.000
_cell.length_c   1.000
_cell.angle_alpha   90.00
_cell.angle_beta   90.00
_cell.angle_gamma   90.00
#
_symmetry.space_group_name_H-M   'P 1'
#
loop_
_entity.id
_entity.type
_entity.pdbx_description
1 polymer ?
#
loop_
_entity_poly.entity_id
_entity_poly.type
_entity_poly.pdbx_seq_one_letter_code
_entity_poly.pdbx_strand_id
1 'polypeptide(L)'
;MNTVRTGMSGAASAMKMGKSSMSGSGNMALVHINRAPASQLETLPGVRVNLAAEIIKDRPFKNSVDLEKKVSRIDAKNVKMLPHISFT
;
A
#
# COMPACT_ATOMS: atom_id res chain seq x y z
N MET A 1 20.77 -49.64 -30.72
CA MET A 1 21.74 -48.70 -30.14
C MET A 1 21.11 -47.31 -30.12
N ASN A 2 20.91 -46.77 -28.91
CA ASN A 2 20.67 -45.36 -28.53
C ASN A 2 19.38 -44.66 -28.99
N THR A 3 18.58 -43.98 -28.15
CA THR A 3 18.34 -43.96 -26.69
C THR A 3 17.06 -43.11 -26.48
N VAL A 4 16.04 -43.72 -25.87
CA VAL A 4 15.05 -43.18 -24.90
C VAL A 4 14.80 -41.67 -24.71
N ARG A 5 13.48 -41.38 -24.55
CA ARG A 5 12.78 -40.53 -23.56
C ARG A 5 13.09 -39.03 -23.51
N THR A 6 12.04 -38.21 -23.55
CA THR A 6 11.57 -37.36 -22.41
C THR A 6 10.48 -36.41 -22.91
N GLY A 7 9.29 -36.49 -22.30
CA GLY A 7 8.20 -35.54 -22.54
C GLY A 7 8.58 -34.16 -22.01
N MET A 8 8.44 -33.14 -22.85
CA MET A 8 8.59 -31.75 -22.46
C MET A 8 7.31 -31.28 -21.76
N SER A 9 7.27 -31.48 -20.44
CA SER A 9 6.58 -30.55 -19.53
C SER A 9 7.26 -29.19 -19.62
N GLY A 10 6.52 -28.08 -19.58
CA GLY A 10 7.12 -26.82 -19.18
C GLY A 10 6.44 -25.55 -19.68
N ALA A 11 5.88 -24.84 -18.69
CA ALA A 11 5.85 -23.38 -18.61
C ALA A 11 4.79 -22.63 -19.44
N ALA A 12 3.65 -22.47 -18.77
CA ALA A 12 2.90 -21.22 -18.68
C ALA A 12 3.68 -20.00 -19.17
N SER A 13 3.21 -19.43 -20.28
CA SER A 13 3.52 -18.06 -20.67
C SER A 13 2.99 -17.11 -19.59
N ALA A 14 3.85 -16.80 -18.62
CA ALA A 14 3.66 -15.73 -17.67
C ALA A 14 3.67 -14.40 -18.44
N MET A 15 2.47 -13.94 -18.80
CA MET A 15 2.24 -12.60 -19.31
C MET A 15 2.66 -11.57 -18.26
N LYS A 16 3.80 -10.95 -18.56
CA LYS A 16 4.20 -9.59 -18.19
C LYS A 16 3.02 -8.61 -18.15
N MET A 17 2.67 -8.09 -16.97
CA MET A 17 1.98 -6.81 -16.73
C MET A 17 1.77 -6.67 -15.22
N GLY A 18 2.09 -5.61 -14.50
CA GLY A 18 2.74 -4.36 -14.82
C GLY A 18 3.26 -3.76 -13.51
N LYS A 19 4.49 -3.25 -13.56
CA LYS A 19 5.00 -2.28 -12.59
C LYS A 19 4.26 -0.98 -12.91
N SER A 20 3.04 -0.82 -12.40
CA SER A 20 2.25 0.39 -12.56
C SER A 20 2.95 1.52 -11.84
N SER A 21 3.72 2.25 -12.64
CA SER A 21 3.73 3.70 -12.71
C SER A 21 3.75 4.41 -11.37
N MET A 22 4.97 4.80 -10.97
CA MET A 22 5.19 5.99 -10.15
C MET A 22 4.27 7.12 -10.60
N SER A 23 3.22 7.40 -9.81
CA SER A 23 2.56 8.70 -9.82
C SER A 23 3.29 9.57 -8.82
N GLY A 24 4.44 10.09 -9.24
CA GLY A 24 5.10 11.20 -8.58
C GLY A 24 4.42 12.48 -9.04
N SER A 25 3.45 12.97 -8.27
CA SER A 25 3.03 14.37 -8.37
C SER A 25 3.73 15.13 -7.26
N GLY A 26 4.76 15.87 -7.66
CA GLY A 26 5.54 16.77 -6.81
C GLY A 26 4.67 17.93 -6.34
N ASN A 27 4.05 17.72 -5.19
CA ASN A 27 3.81 18.74 -4.18
C ASN A 27 4.32 18.12 -2.87
N MET A 28 4.49 18.89 -1.80
CA MET A 28 4.60 18.30 -0.46
C MET A 28 3.22 17.71 -0.10
N ALA A 29 2.86 16.64 -0.82
CA ALA A 29 1.49 16.32 -1.21
C ALA A 29 0.84 15.52 -0.11
N LEU A 30 -0.35 15.98 0.31
CA LEU A 30 -1.15 15.22 1.25
C LEU A 30 -1.31 13.78 0.75
N VAL A 31 -0.93 12.84 1.59
CA VAL A 31 -1.07 11.42 1.29
C VAL A 31 -2.54 11.07 1.36
N HIS A 32 -3.12 10.68 0.23
CA HIS A 32 -4.52 10.26 0.17
C HIS A 32 -4.70 8.92 0.88
N ILE A 33 -5.18 8.89 2.12
CA ILE A 33 -5.29 7.64 2.91
C ILE A 33 -6.13 6.58 2.21
N ASN A 34 -7.18 6.98 1.50
CA ASN A 34 -8.11 6.08 0.81
C ASN A 34 -7.53 5.47 -0.48
N ARG A 35 -6.53 6.11 -1.11
CA ARG A 35 -5.98 5.69 -2.41
C ARG A 35 -4.49 5.37 -2.39
N ALA A 36 -3.76 5.86 -1.40
CA ALA A 36 -2.32 5.72 -1.30
C ALA A 36 -1.92 4.24 -1.17
N PRO A 37 -0.78 3.83 -1.75
CA PRO A 37 -0.21 2.50 -1.49
C PRO A 37 0.44 2.43 -0.11
N ALA A 38 0.68 1.21 0.39
CA ALA A 38 1.34 0.98 1.68
C ALA A 38 2.63 1.78 1.83
N SER A 39 3.48 1.75 0.80
CA SER A 39 4.77 2.45 0.80
C SER A 39 4.64 3.96 1.02
N GLN A 40 3.56 4.58 0.55
CA GLN A 40 3.33 6.01 0.76
C GLN A 40 2.75 6.29 2.16
N LEU A 41 1.94 5.38 2.70
CA LEU A 41 1.52 5.46 4.09
C LEU A 41 2.72 5.35 5.04
N GLU A 42 3.66 4.46 4.76
CA GLU A 42 4.88 4.25 5.55
C GLU A 42 5.82 5.45 5.56
N THR A 43 5.72 6.36 4.57
CA THR A 43 6.49 7.63 4.60
C THR A 43 5.95 8.63 5.62
N LEU A 44 4.75 8.40 6.16
CA LEU A 44 4.14 9.28 7.14
C LEU A 44 4.77 9.09 8.53
N PRO A 45 5.01 10.19 9.27
CA PRO A 45 5.62 10.12 10.59
C PRO A 45 4.70 9.37 11.57
N GLY A 46 5.19 8.24 12.08
CA GLY A 46 4.47 7.37 13.01
C GLY A 46 3.86 6.12 12.36
N VAL A 47 3.61 6.14 11.05
CA VAL A 47 3.05 5.00 10.33
C VAL A 47 4.13 3.95 10.07
N ARG A 48 3.78 2.69 10.35
CA ARG A 48 4.65 1.53 10.10
C ARG A 48 3.92 0.54 9.18
N VAL A 49 4.63 -0.42 8.60
CA VAL A 49 4.10 -1.50 7.74
C VAL A 49 2.77 -2.08 8.26
N ASN A 50 2.73 -2.47 9.54
CA ASN A 50 1.53 -3.08 10.14
C ASN A 50 0.33 -2.11 10.16
N LEU A 51 0.58 -0.84 10.48
CA LEU A 51 -0.44 0.20 10.56
C LEU A 51 -0.90 0.59 9.15
N ALA A 52 0.02 0.69 8.18
CA ALA A 52 -0.31 0.91 6.79
C ALA A 52 -1.20 -0.21 6.23
N ALA A 53 -0.90 -1.48 6.56
CA ALA A 53 -1.72 -2.62 6.17
C ALA A 53 -3.13 -2.57 6.79
N GLU A 54 -3.24 -2.18 8.06
CA GLU A 54 -4.51 -2.00 8.76
C GLU A 54 -5.33 -0.86 8.14
N ILE A 55 -4.70 0.28 7.87
CA ILE A 55 -5.31 1.38 7.10
C ILE A 55 -5.84 0.87 5.76
N ILE A 56 -5.11 0.05 5.02
CA ILE A 56 -5.58 -0.48 3.72
C ILE A 56 -6.83 -1.38 3.89
N LYS A 57 -6.90 -2.15 4.96
CA LYS A 57 -8.02 -3.08 5.24
C LYS A 57 -9.28 -2.35 5.70
N ASP A 58 -9.13 -1.26 6.45
CA ASP A 58 -10.24 -0.50 7.03
C ASP A 58 -10.77 0.64 6.14
N ARG A 59 -10.27 0.77 4.91
CA ARG A 59 -10.81 1.71 3.91
C ARG A 59 -12.28 1.39 3.63
N PRO A 60 -13.15 2.40 3.46
CA PRO A 60 -12.87 3.82 3.32
C PRO A 60 -12.93 4.61 4.64
N PHE A 61 -12.12 5.67 4.73
CA PHE A 61 -12.12 6.62 5.83
C PHE A 61 -12.72 7.96 5.43
N LYS A 62 -13.55 8.54 6.31
CA LYS A 62 -14.20 9.84 6.06
C LYS A 62 -13.39 11.03 6.59
N ASN A 63 -12.70 10.85 7.71
CA ASN A 63 -11.94 11.90 8.40
C ASN A 63 -10.88 11.29 9.32
N SER A 64 -10.06 12.14 9.94
CA SER A 64 -9.03 11.72 10.90
C SER A 64 -9.59 10.94 12.08
N VAL A 65 -10.75 11.34 12.60
CA VAL A 65 -11.40 10.67 13.73
C VAL A 65 -11.82 9.24 13.38
N ASP A 66 -12.33 9.01 12.18
CA ASP A 66 -12.72 7.69 11.69
C ASP A 66 -11.49 6.79 11.48
N LEU A 67 -10.38 7.37 11.03
CA LEU A 67 -9.09 6.70 10.92
C LEU A 67 -8.58 6.29 12.31
N GLU A 68 -8.58 7.21 13.28
CA GLU A 68 -8.20 6.96 14.69
C GLU A 68 -9.09 5.91 15.38
N LYS A 69 -10.39 5.89 15.06
CA LYS A 69 -11.34 4.93 15.65
C LYS A 69 -11.25 3.53 15.06
N LYS A 70 -11.09 3.42 13.75
CA LYS A 70 -10.96 2.12 13.07
C LYS A 70 -9.59 1.51 13.31
N VAL A 71 -8.56 2.33 13.24
CA VAL A 71 -7.18 1.90 13.50
C VAL A 71 -6.87 2.18 14.97
N SER A 72 -7.22 1.22 15.82
CA SER A 72 -7.02 1.27 17.28
C SER A 72 -5.56 1.52 17.69
N ARG A 73 -4.62 1.36 16.76
CA ARG A 73 -3.17 1.51 16.93
C ARG A 73 -2.64 2.95 16.75
N ILE A 74 -3.52 3.94 16.65
CA ILE A 74 -3.14 5.34 16.46
C ILE A 74 -2.98 6.05 17.80
N ASP A 75 -1.72 6.16 18.23
CA ASP A 75 -1.34 6.95 19.41
C ASP A 75 -0.94 8.39 19.07
N ALA A 76 -0.64 9.19 20.11
CA ALA A 76 -0.09 10.55 20.01
C ALA A 76 1.12 10.70 19.06
N LYS A 77 1.85 9.60 18.79
CA LYS A 77 2.99 9.56 17.87
C LYS A 77 2.57 9.71 16.39
N ASN A 78 1.34 9.29 16.07
CA ASN A 78 0.75 9.30 14.74
C ASN A 78 -0.05 10.59 14.46
N VAL A 79 -0.38 11.38 15.49
CA VAL A 79 -1.07 12.67 15.31
C VAL A 79 -0.28 13.62 14.39
N LYS A 80 1.04 13.45 14.32
CA LYS A 80 1.94 14.21 13.45
C LYS A 80 1.74 13.93 11.96
N MET A 81 1.13 12.80 11.57
CA MET A 81 0.80 12.53 10.17
C MET A 81 -0.53 13.17 9.73
N LEU A 82 -1.41 13.56 10.68
CA LEU A 82 -2.72 14.16 10.38
C LEU A 82 -2.66 15.41 9.46
N PRO A 83 -1.74 16.37 9.63
CA PRO A 83 -1.64 17.52 8.71
C PRO A 83 -1.11 17.13 7.31
N HIS A 84 -0.60 15.91 7.14
CA HIS A 84 -0.02 15.42 5.89
C HIS A 84 -0.91 14.41 5.15
N ILE A 85 -2.15 14.18 5.61
CA ILE A 85 -3.07 13.21 5.01
C ILE A 85 -4.34 13.87 4.49
N SER A 86 -4.85 13.33 3.38
CA SER A 86 -6.13 13.71 2.80
C SER A 86 -7.10 12.52 2.78
N PHE A 87 -8.36 12.80 3.09
CA PHE A 87 -9.47 11.84 3.09
C PHE A 87 -10.33 11.94 1.83
N THR A 88 -10.07 12.92 0.97
CA THR A 88 -10.86 13.14 -0.25
C THR A 88 -10.57 12.14 -1.35
#